data_AF-A0A8S3IX42-F1
#
_entry.id   AF-A0A8S3IX42-F1
#
_cell.length_a   1.000
_cell.length_b   1.000
_cell.length_c   1.000
_cell.angle_alpha   90.00
_cell.angle_beta   90.00
_cell.angle_gamma   90.00
#
_symmetry.space_group_name_H-M   'P 1'
#
loop_
_entity.id
_entity.type
_entity.pdbx_description
1 polymer ?
#
loop_
_entity_poly.entity_id
_entity_poly.type
_entity_poly.pdbx_seq_one_letter_code
_entity_poly.pdbx_strand_id
1 'polypeptide(L)'
;MGTLLISKIREEYPDRIMMTFSVVPSPKVSDTVVEPYNATLSVHQLVENTDETYCIDNEALYDICFRTLKLTTPTYGDLNHLVSATMSGQLNADLRKLAVNMVPFPRLHFFMPGFAPLTSRGSQQYRALTVPELTQQMFDSKNMMAACDPRHGRYLTVAAIFRGRMSMKEVDEQMLNVQNKNSSYFVEWIPNNVKTAVCDIPPRGLKMSATFI
;
A
#
# COMPACT_ATOMS: atom_id res chain seq x y z
N MET A 1 1.29 -18.36 -16.05
CA MET A 1 2.08 -19.24 -15.15
C MET A 1 1.83 -18.91 -13.68
N GLY A 2 2.02 -17.66 -13.22
CA GLY A 2 1.82 -17.31 -11.81
C GLY A 2 0.44 -17.66 -11.24
N THR A 3 -0.63 -17.31 -11.95
CA THR A 3 -2.00 -17.64 -11.52
C THR A 3 -2.31 -19.14 -11.48
N LEU A 4 -1.70 -19.94 -12.36
CA LEU A 4 -1.82 -21.39 -12.34
C LEU A 4 -1.16 -21.99 -11.08
N LEU A 5 0.01 -21.47 -10.69
CA LEU A 5 0.67 -21.88 -9.46
C LEU A 5 -0.16 -21.54 -8.22
N ILE A 6 -0.74 -20.33 -8.18
CA ILE A 6 -1.61 -19.90 -7.08
C ILE A 6 -2.80 -20.87 -6.93
N SER A 7 -3.45 -21.23 -8.05
CA SER A 7 -4.55 -22.19 -8.05
C SER A 7 -4.10 -23.56 -7.52
N LYS A 8 -2.95 -24.08 -7.95
CA LYS A 8 -2.44 -25.37 -7.46
C LYS A 8 -2.03 -25.35 -5.98
N ILE A 9 -1.42 -24.27 -5.52
CA ILE A 9 -1.09 -24.12 -4.09
C ILE A 9 -2.38 -24.01 -3.26
N ARG A 10 -3.43 -23.35 -3.78
CA ARG A 10 -4.73 -23.24 -3.09
C ARG A 10 -5.46 -24.58 -3.01
N GLU A 11 -5.34 -25.43 -4.04
CA GLU A 11 -5.84 -26.80 -4.03
C GLU A 11 -5.12 -27.67 -2.97
N GLU A 12 -3.79 -27.58 -2.88
CA GLU A 12 -2.98 -28.40 -1.96
C GLU A 12 -3.00 -27.89 -0.51
N TYR A 13 -3.05 -26.56 -0.31
CA TYR A 13 -2.99 -25.89 0.98
C TYR A 13 -4.16 -24.92 1.19
N PRO A 14 -5.41 -25.40 1.27
CA PRO A 14 -6.60 -24.55 1.36
C PRO A 14 -6.65 -23.69 2.64
N ASP A 15 -6.07 -24.17 3.74
CA ASP A 15 -6.11 -23.49 5.04
C ASP A 15 -5.06 -22.36 5.18
N ARG A 16 -4.16 -22.21 4.22
CA ARG A 16 -3.08 -21.22 4.24
C ARG A 16 -3.53 -19.92 3.56
N ILE A 17 -3.16 -18.79 4.18
CA ILE A 17 -3.39 -17.46 3.60
C ILE A 17 -2.51 -17.27 2.38
N MET A 18 -3.11 -16.86 1.28
CA MET A 18 -2.46 -16.55 0.02
C MET A 18 -2.43 -15.04 -0.18
N MET A 19 -1.23 -14.47 -0.12
CA MET A 19 -0.98 -13.05 -0.33
C MET A 19 -0.13 -12.84 -1.59
N THR A 20 -0.50 -11.86 -2.43
CA THR A 20 0.27 -11.52 -3.63
C THR A 20 0.61 -10.04 -3.70
N PHE A 21 1.79 -9.73 -4.23
CA PHE A 21 2.15 -8.38 -4.67
C PHE A 21 2.08 -8.37 -6.19
N SER A 22 1.01 -7.78 -6.73
CA SER A 22 0.69 -7.83 -8.16
C SER A 22 0.97 -6.47 -8.79
N VAL A 23 1.96 -6.45 -9.69
CA VAL A 23 2.28 -5.24 -10.44
C VAL A 23 1.34 -5.11 -11.63
N VAL A 24 0.54 -4.05 -11.65
CA VAL A 24 -0.39 -3.72 -12.73
C VAL A 24 0.38 -3.00 -13.84
N PRO A 25 0.21 -3.41 -15.10
CA PRO A 25 0.87 -2.76 -16.23
C PRO A 25 0.35 -1.34 -16.45
N SER A 26 1.21 -0.47 -17.00
CA SER A 26 0.83 0.88 -17.41
C SER A 26 1.44 1.22 -18.77
N PRO A 27 0.68 1.86 -19.67
CA PRO A 27 1.16 2.29 -20.98
C PRO A 27 2.27 3.35 -20.89
N LYS A 28 2.48 3.99 -19.74
CA LYS A 28 3.61 4.92 -19.54
C LYS A 28 4.96 4.22 -19.35
N VAL A 29 4.94 2.94 -18.96
CA VAL A 29 6.14 2.18 -18.58
C VAL A 29 6.43 1.05 -19.56
N SER A 30 5.44 0.58 -20.33
CA SER A 30 5.61 -0.48 -21.32
C SER A 30 4.77 -0.21 -22.57
N ASP A 31 5.36 -0.47 -23.74
CA ASP A 31 4.72 -0.33 -25.06
C ASP A 31 3.98 -1.62 -25.51
N THR A 32 3.86 -2.62 -24.63
CA THR A 32 3.33 -3.93 -25.00
C THR A 32 1.80 -3.92 -25.02
N VAL A 33 1.21 -3.92 -26.21
CA VAL A 33 -0.24 -3.85 -26.44
C VAL A 33 -1.04 -5.06 -25.91
N VAL A 34 -0.39 -6.18 -25.57
CA VAL A 34 -1.05 -7.39 -25.04
C VAL A 34 -1.17 -7.41 -23.52
N GLU A 35 -0.60 -6.43 -22.82
CA GLU A 35 -0.65 -6.35 -21.35
C GLU A 35 -2.06 -6.29 -20.76
N PRO A 36 -3.03 -5.55 -21.36
CA PRO A 36 -4.39 -5.55 -20.84
C PRO A 36 -5.04 -6.93 -20.84
N TYR A 37 -4.81 -7.74 -21.89
CA TYR A 37 -5.33 -9.11 -21.96
C TYR A 37 -4.77 -9.98 -20.84
N ASN A 38 -3.47 -9.90 -20.60
CA ASN A 38 -2.80 -10.63 -19.54
C ASN A 38 -3.31 -10.20 -18.16
N ALA A 39 -3.43 -8.88 -17.93
CA ALA A 39 -3.94 -8.34 -16.68
C ALA A 39 -5.39 -8.78 -16.42
N THR A 40 -6.29 -8.70 -17.40
CA THR A 40 -7.69 -9.11 -17.24
C THR A 40 -7.80 -10.60 -16.91
N LEU A 41 -7.08 -11.46 -17.64
CA LEU A 41 -7.08 -12.91 -17.38
C LEU A 41 -6.47 -13.24 -16.01
N SER A 42 -5.42 -12.53 -15.60
CA SER A 42 -4.79 -12.73 -14.30
C SER A 42 -5.67 -12.27 -13.15
N VAL A 43 -6.31 -11.10 -13.25
CA VAL A 43 -7.20 -10.56 -12.21
C VAL A 43 -8.37 -11.51 -11.95
N HIS A 44 -8.96 -12.10 -12.98
CA HIS A 44 -10.03 -13.10 -12.79
C HIS A 44 -9.59 -14.24 -11.87
N GLN A 45 -8.37 -14.74 -12.02
CA GLN A 45 -7.82 -15.80 -11.18
C GLN A 45 -7.45 -15.30 -9.77
N LEU A 46 -6.96 -14.06 -9.63
CA LEU A 46 -6.64 -13.46 -8.33
C LEU A 46 -7.90 -13.21 -7.48
N VAL A 47 -9.02 -12.83 -8.11
CA VAL A 47 -10.30 -12.63 -7.42
C VAL A 47 -10.77 -13.89 -6.70
N GLU A 48 -10.46 -15.08 -7.22
CA GLU A 48 -10.97 -16.34 -6.67
C GLU A 48 -9.94 -17.08 -5.81
N ASN A 49 -8.64 -16.95 -6.11
CA ASN A 49 -7.61 -17.81 -5.52
C ASN A 49 -6.68 -17.12 -4.51
N THR A 50 -6.78 -15.81 -4.29
CA THR A 50 -5.97 -15.10 -3.29
C THR A 50 -6.83 -14.53 -2.17
N ASP A 51 -6.30 -14.49 -0.95
CA ASP A 51 -6.96 -13.86 0.19
C ASP A 51 -6.61 -12.37 0.31
N GLU A 52 -5.43 -11.96 -0.17
CA GLU A 52 -4.96 -10.57 -0.18
C GLU A 52 -4.13 -10.28 -1.44
N THR A 53 -4.39 -9.17 -2.13
CA THR A 53 -3.59 -8.73 -3.27
C THR A 53 -3.23 -7.26 -3.15
N TYR A 54 -1.93 -6.97 -3.08
CA TYR A 54 -1.41 -5.60 -3.13
C TYR A 54 -1.27 -5.17 -4.58
N CYS A 55 -2.06 -4.18 -4.99
CA CYS A 55 -2.00 -3.61 -6.32
C CYS A 55 -0.89 -2.57 -6.39
N ILE A 56 0.17 -2.89 -7.12
CA ILE A 56 1.28 -1.98 -7.35
C ILE A 56 1.20 -1.52 -8.80
N ASP A 57 0.97 -0.23 -9.02
CA ASP A 57 0.85 0.32 -10.36
C ASP A 57 2.15 0.98 -10.79
N ASN A 58 2.69 0.53 -11.92
CA ASN A 58 3.88 1.12 -12.52
C ASN A 58 3.67 2.60 -12.88
N GLU A 59 2.46 3.00 -13.22
CA GLU A 59 2.10 4.41 -13.46
C GLU A 59 2.33 5.27 -12.22
N ALA A 60 1.78 4.81 -11.09
CA ALA A 60 1.87 5.54 -9.83
C ALA A 60 3.31 5.58 -9.32
N LEU A 61 4.05 4.47 -9.42
CA LEU A 61 5.47 4.42 -9.06
C LEU A 61 6.29 5.39 -9.92
N TYR A 62 6.05 5.44 -11.23
CA TYR A 62 6.73 6.36 -12.13
C TYR A 62 6.41 7.81 -11.79
N ASP A 63 5.13 8.13 -11.57
CA ASP A 63 4.69 9.48 -11.20
C ASP A 63 5.27 9.92 -9.84
N ILE A 64 5.39 9.01 -8.86
CA ILE A 64 6.07 9.26 -7.58
C ILE A 64 7.55 9.59 -7.81
N CYS A 65 8.27 8.75 -8.56
CA CYS A 65 9.69 8.95 -8.84
C CYS A 65 9.94 10.28 -9.56
N PHE A 66 9.13 10.59 -10.58
CA PHE A 66 9.31 11.78 -11.40
C PHE A 66 8.85 13.06 -10.69
N ARG A 67 7.62 13.07 -10.13
CA ARG A 67 7.00 14.28 -9.58
C ARG A 67 7.39 14.54 -8.12
N THR A 68 7.44 13.50 -7.30
CA THR A 68 7.69 13.61 -5.85
C THR A 68 9.18 13.54 -5.53
N LEU A 69 9.89 12.52 -6.05
CA LEU A 69 11.32 12.34 -5.81
C LEU A 69 12.21 13.20 -6.71
N LYS A 70 11.63 13.86 -7.73
CA LYS A 70 12.32 14.75 -8.68
C LYS A 70 13.43 14.04 -9.48
N LEU A 71 13.23 12.76 -9.79
CA LEU A 71 14.12 12.01 -10.68
C LEU A 71 13.75 12.32 -12.13
N THR A 72 14.69 12.86 -12.91
CA THR A 72 14.45 13.23 -14.32
C THR A 72 14.25 12.01 -15.21
N THR A 73 14.93 10.91 -14.91
CA THR A 73 14.84 9.63 -15.65
C THR A 73 14.71 8.47 -14.66
N PRO A 74 13.49 8.14 -14.20
CA PRO A 74 13.27 7.00 -13.31
C PRO A 74 13.72 5.69 -13.95
N THR A 75 14.51 4.89 -13.23
CA THR A 75 14.93 3.56 -13.66
C THR A 75 14.13 2.47 -12.93
N TYR A 76 14.07 1.25 -13.45
CA TYR A 76 13.46 0.13 -12.71
C TYR A 76 14.08 -0.11 -11.33
N GLY A 77 15.35 0.25 -11.13
CA GLY A 77 15.98 0.22 -9.81
C GLY A 77 15.30 1.16 -8.80
N ASP A 78 14.85 2.33 -9.25
CA ASP A 78 14.14 3.30 -8.41
C ASP A 78 12.71 2.84 -8.09
N LEU A 79 12.01 2.26 -9.07
CA LEU A 79 10.68 1.68 -8.86
C LEU A 79 10.76 0.50 -7.87
N ASN A 80 11.74 -0.40 -8.06
CA ASN A 80 11.95 -1.55 -7.19
C ASN A 80 12.33 -1.12 -5.77
N HIS A 81 13.04 -0.01 -5.60
CA HIS A 81 13.31 0.54 -4.28
C HIS A 81 12.02 0.91 -3.55
N LEU A 82 11.07 1.57 -4.22
CA LEU A 82 9.76 1.90 -3.64
C LEU A 82 8.97 0.65 -3.26
N VAL A 83 8.89 -0.33 -4.17
CA VAL A 83 8.21 -1.61 -3.92
C VAL A 83 8.81 -2.32 -2.72
N SER A 84 10.15 -2.38 -2.63
CA SER A 84 10.84 -3.02 -1.50
C SER A 84 10.55 -2.33 -0.17
N ALA A 85 10.42 -1.00 -0.16
CA ALA A 85 10.10 -0.24 1.05
C ALA A 85 8.70 -0.61 1.58
N THR A 86 7.71 -0.69 0.69
CA THR A 86 6.34 -1.10 1.02
C THR A 86 6.26 -2.54 1.53
N MET A 87 6.91 -3.47 0.82
CA MET A 87 6.93 -4.88 1.23
C MET A 87 7.58 -5.05 2.62
N SER A 88 8.66 -4.31 2.89
CA SER A 88 9.33 -4.35 4.18
C SER A 88 8.46 -3.84 5.33
N GLY A 89 7.51 -2.94 5.04
CA GLY A 89 6.59 -2.35 6.01
C GLY A 89 5.62 -3.34 6.65
N GLN A 90 5.35 -4.47 5.99
CA GLN A 90 4.35 -5.46 6.41
C GLN A 90 4.91 -6.61 7.24
N LEU A 91 6.24 -6.74 7.33
CA LEU A 91 6.91 -7.97 7.77
C LEU A 91 6.59 -8.43 9.22
N ASN A 92 5.90 -7.60 10.02
CA ASN A 92 5.61 -7.87 11.43
C ASN A 92 4.11 -8.04 11.73
N ALA A 93 3.23 -8.00 10.73
CA ALA A 93 1.80 -8.27 10.93
C ALA A 93 1.49 -9.74 10.63
N ASP A 94 0.77 -10.40 11.53
CA ASP A 94 0.19 -11.71 11.23
C ASP A 94 -0.76 -11.57 10.05
N LEU A 95 -0.41 -12.21 8.92
CA LEU A 95 -1.15 -12.14 7.65
C LEU A 95 -2.62 -12.53 7.83
N ARG A 96 -2.92 -13.51 8.69
CA ARG A 96 -4.31 -13.91 8.92
C ARG A 96 -5.08 -12.81 9.64
N LYS A 97 -4.45 -12.14 10.61
CA LYS A 97 -5.06 -11.03 11.34
C LYS A 97 -5.26 -9.82 10.43
N LEU A 98 -4.35 -9.57 9.50
CA LEU A 98 -4.51 -8.51 8.51
C LEU A 98 -5.71 -8.79 7.61
N ALA A 99 -5.81 -9.99 7.04
CA ALA A 99 -6.91 -10.40 6.16
C ALA A 99 -8.27 -10.22 6.84
N VAL A 100 -8.41 -10.69 8.08
CA VAL A 100 -9.67 -10.61 8.83
C VAL A 100 -10.09 -9.17 9.12
N ASN A 101 -9.14 -8.24 9.31
CA ASN A 101 -9.46 -6.84 9.58
C ASN A 101 -9.68 -6.03 8.30
N MET A 102 -9.02 -6.39 7.21
CA MET A 102 -8.97 -5.58 5.98
C MET A 102 -9.95 -6.05 4.91
N VAL A 103 -10.37 -7.31 4.91
CA VAL A 103 -11.23 -7.88 3.86
C VAL A 103 -12.65 -8.12 4.40
N PRO A 104 -13.58 -7.14 4.28
CA PRO A 104 -14.97 -7.33 4.71
C PRO A 104 -15.75 -8.27 3.77
N PHE A 105 -15.34 -8.36 2.50
CA PHE A 105 -15.98 -9.22 1.50
C PHE A 105 -14.92 -10.02 0.75
N PRO A 106 -15.10 -11.35 0.54
CA PRO A 106 -14.07 -12.22 -0.02
C PRO A 106 -13.52 -11.86 -1.41
N ARG A 107 -14.25 -11.06 -2.20
CA ARG A 107 -13.82 -10.62 -3.54
C ARG A 107 -13.21 -9.21 -3.54
N LEU A 108 -13.31 -8.48 -2.43
CA LEU A 108 -12.81 -7.11 -2.26
C LEU A 108 -11.55 -7.12 -1.39
N HIS A 109 -10.53 -7.83 -1.87
CA HIS A 109 -9.24 -8.05 -1.22
C HIS A 109 -8.06 -7.44 -1.99
N PHE A 110 -8.34 -6.45 -2.85
CA PHE A 110 -7.33 -5.69 -3.58
C PHE A 110 -7.00 -4.42 -2.80
N PHE A 111 -5.78 -4.33 -2.28
CA PHE A 111 -5.32 -3.22 -1.46
C PHE A 111 -4.55 -2.19 -2.28
N MET A 112 -4.62 -0.93 -1.84
CA MET A 112 -3.88 0.19 -2.40
C MET A 112 -2.75 0.56 -1.44
N PRO A 113 -1.55 -0.01 -1.60
CA PRO A 113 -0.45 0.30 -0.72
C PRO A 113 0.03 1.74 -0.90
N GLY A 114 0.49 2.35 0.19
CA GLY A 114 1.17 3.63 0.21
C GLY A 114 2.36 3.58 1.17
N PHE A 115 3.35 4.44 0.92
CA PHE A 115 4.50 4.55 1.81
C PHE A 115 4.80 6.02 2.08
N ALA A 116 5.11 6.31 3.35
CA ALA A 116 5.62 7.59 3.79
C ALA A 116 6.84 7.37 4.69
N PRO A 117 7.88 8.20 4.61
CA PRO A 117 7.99 9.39 3.76
C PRO A 117 8.55 9.10 2.37
N LEU A 118 8.01 9.80 1.37
CA LEU A 118 8.60 9.87 0.03
C LEU A 118 9.40 11.16 -0.09
N THR A 119 10.67 11.09 0.31
CA THR A 119 11.60 12.23 0.24
C THR A 119 12.72 11.95 -0.74
N SER A 120 13.09 12.97 -1.52
CA SER A 120 14.25 12.86 -2.41
C SER A 120 15.54 12.71 -1.60
N ARG A 121 16.55 12.03 -2.16
CA ARG A 121 17.83 11.79 -1.48
C ARG A 121 18.50 13.06 -0.95
N GLY A 122 18.31 14.20 -1.62
CA GLY A 122 18.85 15.50 -1.19
C GLY A 122 18.02 16.25 -0.13
N SER A 123 16.73 15.93 0.02
CA SER A 123 15.83 16.60 0.98
C SER A 123 15.67 15.83 2.29
N GLN A 124 16.07 14.56 2.32
CA GLN A 124 15.92 13.66 3.47
C GLN A 124 16.64 14.15 4.74
N GLN A 125 17.76 14.88 4.62
CA GLN A 125 18.51 15.40 5.77
C GLN A 125 17.88 16.66 6.39
N TYR A 126 17.09 17.42 5.62
CA TYR A 126 16.56 18.73 6.03
C TYR A 126 15.12 18.67 6.54
N ARG A 127 14.41 17.56 6.34
CA ARG A 127 13.01 17.42 6.74
C ARG A 127 12.89 16.72 8.08
N ALA A 128 12.41 17.47 9.09
CA ALA A 128 11.99 16.88 10.37
C ALA A 128 10.68 16.13 10.16
N LEU A 129 10.76 14.80 10.07
CA LEU A 129 9.58 13.95 9.98
C LEU A 129 8.89 13.92 11.34
N THR A 130 7.59 14.22 11.38
CA THR A 130 6.74 14.14 12.57
C THR A 130 5.57 13.19 12.29
N VAL A 131 4.91 12.69 13.35
CA VAL A 131 3.75 11.80 13.19
C VAL A 131 2.62 12.47 12.37
N PRO A 132 2.24 13.74 12.61
CA PRO A 132 1.22 14.41 11.80
C PRO A 132 1.60 14.52 10.32
N GLU A 133 2.87 14.79 10.01
CA GLU A 133 3.35 14.85 8.62
C GLU A 133 3.29 13.49 7.93
N LEU A 134 3.66 12.42 8.63
CA LEU A 134 3.55 11.05 8.11
C LEU A 134 2.09 10.71 7.82
N THR A 135 1.21 10.96 8.80
CA THR A 135 -0.23 10.71 8.64
C THR A 135 -0.81 11.51 7.47
N GLN A 136 -0.45 12.79 7.32
CA GLN A 136 -0.92 13.60 6.19
C GLN A 136 -0.42 13.06 4.85
N GLN A 137 0.85 12.63 4.78
CA GLN A 137 1.41 12.03 3.57
C GLN A 137 0.78 10.69 3.22
N MET A 138 0.43 9.86 4.19
CA MET A 138 -0.21 8.56 3.95
C MET A 138 -1.54 8.69 3.22
N PHE A 139 -2.33 9.72 3.52
CA PHE A 139 -3.63 9.97 2.87
C PHE A 139 -3.55 10.89 1.65
N ASP A 140 -2.35 11.27 1.19
CA ASP A 140 -2.17 12.02 -0.04
C ASP A 140 -2.21 11.07 -1.25
N SER A 141 -2.99 11.41 -2.27
CA SER A 141 -3.14 10.59 -3.49
C SER A 141 -1.82 10.43 -4.24
N LYS A 142 -0.90 11.39 -4.09
CA LYS A 142 0.42 11.35 -4.71
C LYS A 142 1.37 10.31 -4.12
N ASN A 143 1.06 9.77 -2.94
CA ASN A 143 1.90 8.80 -2.25
C ASN A 143 1.35 7.37 -2.32
N MET A 144 0.22 7.19 -3.00
CA MET A 144 -0.36 5.89 -3.29
C MET A 144 0.44 5.20 -4.39
N MET A 145 0.71 3.92 -4.21
CA MET A 145 1.39 3.10 -5.22
C MET A 145 0.41 2.48 -6.23
N ALA A 146 -0.87 2.82 -6.16
CA ALA A 146 -1.86 2.54 -7.19
C ALA A 146 -2.30 3.86 -7.82
N ALA A 147 -2.50 3.93 -9.15
CA ALA A 147 -2.89 5.16 -9.84
C ALA A 147 -4.39 5.46 -9.67
N CYS A 148 -4.84 5.54 -8.43
CA CYS A 148 -6.21 5.80 -8.02
C CYS A 148 -6.21 7.03 -7.11
N ASP A 149 -7.13 7.98 -7.35
CA ASP A 149 -7.37 9.04 -6.37
C ASP A 149 -8.34 8.51 -5.30
N PRO A 150 -7.93 8.37 -4.03
CA PRO A 150 -8.80 7.86 -2.98
C PRO A 150 -10.02 8.76 -2.72
N ARG A 151 -9.98 10.02 -3.15
CA ARG A 151 -11.08 10.98 -2.98
C ARG A 151 -12.27 10.70 -3.89
N HIS A 152 -12.09 9.90 -4.95
CA HIS A 152 -13.21 9.48 -5.81
C HIS A 152 -13.98 8.28 -5.25
N GLY A 153 -13.53 7.70 -4.14
CA GLY A 153 -14.16 6.56 -3.50
C GLY A 153 -14.38 6.77 -2.01
N ARG A 154 -14.66 5.66 -1.32
CA ARG A 154 -14.69 5.58 0.15
C ARG A 154 -13.84 4.41 0.61
N TYR A 155 -13.10 4.59 1.68
CA TYR A 155 -12.34 3.53 2.33
C TYR A 155 -13.28 2.58 3.07
N LEU A 156 -13.23 1.31 2.69
CA LEU A 156 -13.89 0.23 3.42
C LEU A 156 -13.15 -0.02 4.74
N THR A 157 -11.85 -0.25 4.64
CA THR A 157 -10.92 -0.57 5.72
C THR A 157 -9.58 0.11 5.42
N VAL A 158 -8.83 0.44 6.46
CA VAL A 158 -7.49 1.05 6.36
C VAL A 158 -6.58 0.44 7.40
N ALA A 159 -5.37 0.04 7.02
CA ALA A 159 -4.32 -0.30 7.96
C ALA A 159 -3.13 0.67 7.83
N ALA A 160 -2.74 1.25 8.95
CA ALA A 160 -1.63 2.19 9.07
C ALA A 160 -0.54 1.59 9.97
N ILE A 161 0.59 1.22 9.38
CA ILE A 161 1.72 0.63 10.09
C ILE A 161 2.82 1.68 10.24
N PHE A 162 2.96 2.23 11.43
CA PHE A 162 4.02 3.15 11.80
C PHE A 162 5.25 2.40 12.29
N ARG A 163 6.44 2.85 11.90
CA ARG A 163 7.71 2.27 12.32
C ARG A 163 8.66 3.34 12.83
N GLY A 164 9.38 3.04 13.91
CA GLY A 164 10.27 3.96 14.62
C GLY A 164 9.76 4.33 16.00
N ARG A 165 10.61 4.99 16.79
CA ARG A 165 10.27 5.39 18.16
C ARG A 165 9.34 6.60 18.14
N MET A 166 8.07 6.39 18.46
CA MET A 166 7.04 7.43 18.53
C MET A 166 6.02 7.15 19.62
N SER A 167 5.25 8.17 20.00
CA SER A 167 4.19 8.02 21.00
C SER A 167 2.95 7.39 20.36
N MET A 168 2.51 6.23 20.87
CA MET A 168 1.26 5.60 20.41
C MET A 168 0.06 6.53 20.55
N LYS A 169 0.01 7.32 21.64
CA LYS A 169 -1.05 8.30 21.86
C LYS A 169 -1.12 9.34 20.74
N GLU A 170 0.03 9.83 20.28
CA GLU A 170 0.09 10.82 19.21
C GLU A 170 -0.38 10.22 17.88
N VAL A 171 0.01 8.98 17.58
CA VAL A 171 -0.45 8.25 16.39
C VAL A 171 -1.96 8.09 16.39
N ASP A 172 -2.55 7.64 17.49
CA ASP A 172 -3.99 7.42 17.60
C ASP A 172 -4.78 8.74 17.50
N GLU A 173 -4.30 9.82 18.14
CA GLU A 173 -4.89 11.15 18.02
C GLU A 173 -4.87 11.68 16.57
N GLN A 174 -3.75 11.51 15.84
CA GLN A 174 -3.66 11.95 14.45
C GLN A 174 -4.55 11.13 13.52
N MET A 175 -4.63 9.81 13.72
CA MET A 175 -5.47 8.95 12.90
C MET A 175 -6.96 9.21 13.14
N LEU A 176 -7.36 9.49 14.38
CA LEU A 176 -8.72 9.91 14.71
C LEU A 176 -9.05 11.29 14.10
N ASN A 177 -8.10 12.23 14.15
CA ASN A 177 -8.25 13.56 13.55
C ASN A 177 -8.48 13.48 12.03
N VAL A 178 -7.74 12.62 11.33
CA VAL A 178 -7.95 12.41 9.89
C VAL A 178 -9.32 11.80 9.60
N GLN A 179 -9.73 10.78 10.36
CA GLN A 179 -11.07 10.18 10.20
C GLN A 179 -12.18 11.20 10.40
N ASN A 180 -12.08 12.04 11.44
CA ASN A 180 -13.10 13.06 11.73
C ASN A 180 -13.16 14.15 10.66
N LYS A 181 -12.00 14.60 10.15
CA LYS A 181 -11.95 15.61 9.08
C LYS A 181 -12.46 15.09 7.74
N ASN A 182 -12.24 13.81 7.47
CA ASN A 182 -12.49 13.17 6.18
C ASN A 182 -13.60 12.11 6.27
N SER A 183 -14.54 12.24 7.21
CA SER A 183 -15.53 11.21 7.54
C SER A 183 -16.36 10.75 6.33
N SER A 184 -16.63 11.65 5.39
CA SER A 184 -17.32 11.35 4.13
C SER A 184 -16.59 10.36 3.21
N TYR A 185 -15.27 10.26 3.35
CA TYR A 185 -14.41 9.32 2.61
C TYR A 185 -14.27 7.97 3.32
N PHE A 186 -14.83 7.80 4.52
CA PHE A 186 -14.87 6.52 5.21
C PHE A 186 -16.29 5.96 5.18
N VAL A 187 -16.38 4.64 5.14
CA VAL A 187 -17.68 3.96 5.13
C VAL A 187 -18.27 3.92 6.55
N GLU A 188 -19.50 4.45 6.71
CA GLU A 188 -20.16 4.59 8.01
C GLU A 188 -20.63 3.25 8.63
N TRP A 189 -20.94 2.25 7.79
CA TRP A 189 -21.50 0.98 8.24
C TRP A 189 -20.45 -0.03 8.74
N ILE A 190 -19.15 0.23 8.52
CA ILE A 190 -18.06 -0.53 9.14
C ILE A 190 -17.52 0.33 10.31
N PRO A 191 -17.90 0.04 11.57
CA PRO A 191 -17.38 0.78 12.69
C PRO A 191 -15.87 0.49 12.88
N ASN A 192 -15.10 1.52 13.24
CA ASN A 192 -13.65 1.40 13.53
C ASN A 192 -12.85 0.71 12.40
N ASN A 193 -13.09 1.16 11.17
CA ASN A 193 -12.49 0.62 9.96
C ASN A 193 -11.01 0.96 9.75
N VAL A 194 -10.45 1.83 10.59
CA VAL A 194 -9.02 2.16 10.58
C VAL A 194 -8.30 1.41 11.69
N LYS A 195 -7.26 0.67 11.33
CA LYS A 195 -6.36 -0.03 12.26
C LYS A 195 -4.98 0.59 12.23
N THR A 196 -4.44 0.88 13.41
CA THR A 196 -3.08 1.39 13.60
C THR A 196 -2.21 0.30 14.20
N ALA A 197 -0.97 0.22 13.74
CA ALA A 197 0.07 -0.61 14.33
C ALA A 197 1.35 0.22 14.45
N VAL A 198 2.08 0.03 15.55
CA VAL A 198 3.35 0.71 15.81
C VAL A 198 4.44 -0.33 16.02
N CYS A 199 5.55 -0.19 15.31
CA CYS A 199 6.72 -1.03 15.45
C CYS A 199 7.94 -0.18 15.84
N ASP A 200 8.63 -0.55 16.92
CA ASP A 200 9.77 0.23 17.42
C ASP A 200 10.99 0.22 16.48
N ILE A 201 11.06 -0.75 15.56
CA ILE A 201 12.20 -0.95 14.64
C ILE A 201 11.94 -0.20 13.32
N PRO A 202 12.62 0.93 13.06
CA PRO A 202 12.46 1.67 11.81
C PRO A 202 13.14 0.93 10.64
N PRO A 203 12.75 1.25 9.39
CA PRO A 203 13.43 0.74 8.21
C PRO A 203 14.82 1.38 8.05
N ARG A 204 15.67 0.72 7.27
CA ARG A 204 17.06 1.16 7.06
C ARG A 204 17.10 2.56 6.44
N GLY A 205 17.87 3.46 7.08
CA GLY A 205 18.09 4.83 6.57
C GLY A 205 17.01 5.85 6.95
N LEU A 206 15.97 5.45 7.68
CA LEU A 206 14.93 6.36 8.18
C LEU A 206 14.81 6.24 9.70
N LYS A 207 14.47 7.36 10.36
CA LYS A 207 14.16 7.35 11.82
C LYS A 207 12.71 6.93 12.09
N MET A 208 11.81 7.33 11.20
CA MET A 208 10.39 6.99 11.25
C MET A 208 9.87 6.79 9.82
N SER A 209 8.89 5.90 9.69
CA SER A 209 8.14 5.67 8.46
C SER A 209 6.73 5.24 8.78
N ALA A 210 5.83 5.34 7.82
CA ALA A 210 4.50 4.79 7.90
C ALA A 210 4.13 4.12 6.58
N THR A 211 3.54 2.94 6.67
CA THR A 211 3.02 2.18 5.53
C THR A 211 1.50 2.19 5.60
N PHE A 212 0.87 2.49 4.49
CA PHE A 212 -0.58 2.54 4.32
C PHE A 212 -1.02 1.33 3.49
N ILE A 213 -2.14 0.71 3.87
CA ILE A 213 -2.76 -0.43 3.20
C ILE A 213 -4.26 -0.19 3.14
#